data_AF-A0A925CV67-F1
#
_entry.id   AF-A0A925CV67-F1
#
_cell.length_a   1.000
_cell.length_b   1.000
_cell.length_c   1.000
_cell.angle_alpha   90.00
_cell.angle_beta   90.00
_cell.angle_gamma   90.00
#
_symmetry.space_group_name_H-M   'P 1'
#
loop_
_entity.id
_entity.type
_entity.pdbx_description
1 polymer ?
#
loop_
_entity_poly.entity_id
_entity_poly.type
_entity_poly.pdbx_seq_one_letter_code
_entity_poly.pdbx_strand_id
1 'polypeptide(L)'
;MNRQKHLETILVLVLALGVVYWFSHVKRPELGKYLLLAALVLGLIGVFMPWVADKIHIGWMKLAHVMGWVMSKVILTAVFVVFLLPMAYLMRAFGKKNVKLKAGGTSYYQERNFLYDKDSLEHVW
;
A
#
# COMPACT_ATOMS: atom_id res chain seq x y z
N MET A 1 22.15 -4.89 -20.94
CA MET A 1 21.34 -3.78 -20.38
C MET A 1 21.71 -2.52 -21.15
N ASN A 2 20.73 -1.71 -21.59
CA ASN A 2 20.98 -0.62 -22.55
C ASN A 2 21.64 0.60 -21.84
N ARG A 3 22.75 1.13 -22.37
CA ARG A 3 23.56 2.20 -21.76
C ARG A 3 22.74 3.45 -21.40
N GLN A 4 21.67 3.71 -22.16
CA GLN A 4 20.73 4.81 -21.94
C GLN A 4 20.07 4.77 -20.56
N LYS A 5 19.61 3.60 -20.09
CA LYS A 5 18.91 3.47 -18.80
C LYS A 5 19.82 3.79 -17.60
N HIS A 6 21.12 3.50 -17.73
CA HIS A 6 22.11 3.84 -16.71
C HIS A 6 22.33 5.34 -16.61
N LEU A 7 22.45 6.02 -17.76
CA LEU A 7 22.61 7.47 -17.82
C LEU A 7 21.38 8.20 -17.27
N GLU A 8 20.17 7.72 -17.61
CA GLU A 8 18.92 8.25 -17.07
C GLU A 8 18.86 8.13 -15.55
N THR A 9 19.26 6.98 -14.98
CA THR A 9 19.26 6.78 -13.52
C THR A 9 20.24 7.71 -12.82
N ILE A 10 21.44 7.87 -13.38
CA ILE A 10 22.44 8.80 -12.85
C ILE A 10 21.93 10.24 -12.92
N LEU A 11 21.33 10.63 -14.05
CA LEU A 11 20.79 11.98 -14.25
C LEU A 11 19.66 12.25 -13.25
N VAL A 12 18.74 11.31 -13.04
CA VAL A 12 17.68 11.42 -12.03
C VAL A 12 18.25 11.54 -10.62
N LEU A 13 19.28 10.77 -10.28
CA LEU A 13 19.94 10.88 -8.96
C LEU A 13 20.63 12.24 -8.77
N VAL A 14 21.31 12.75 -9.79
CA VAL A 14 21.94 14.08 -9.78
C VAL A 14 20.89 15.19 -9.66
N LEU A 15 19.80 15.10 -10.42
CA LEU A 15 18.68 16.03 -10.32
C LEU A 15 18.02 15.98 -8.93
N ALA A 16 17.79 14.79 -8.38
CA ALA A 16 17.21 14.64 -7.04
C ALA A 16 18.10 15.29 -5.97
N LEU A 17 19.42 15.07 -6.04
CA LEU A 17 20.37 15.74 -5.16
C LEU A 17 20.40 17.27 -5.36
N GLY A 18 20.26 17.74 -6.60
CA GLY A 18 20.16 19.17 -6.92
C GLY A 18 18.89 19.83 -6.35
N VAL A 19 17.74 19.14 -6.42
CA VAL A 19 16.48 19.60 -5.82
C VAL A 19 16.58 19.60 -4.29
N VAL A 20 17.18 18.56 -3.69
CA VAL A 20 17.44 18.52 -2.25
C VAL A 20 18.36 19.66 -1.83
N TYR A 21 19.39 19.98 -2.61
CA TYR A 21 20.25 21.14 -2.37
C TYR A 21 19.47 22.46 -2.39
N TRP A 22 18.60 22.66 -3.38
CA TRP A 22 17.75 23.86 -3.47
C TRP A 22 16.86 24.02 -2.23
N PHE A 23 16.27 22.92 -1.76
CA PHE A 23 15.47 22.92 -0.52
C PHE A 23 16.33 23.12 0.74
N SER A 24 17.56 22.61 0.77
CA SER A 24 18.47 22.72 1.94
C SER A 24 19.14 24.10 2.05
N HIS A 25 19.34 24.79 0.92
CA HIS A 25 19.84 26.17 0.87
C HIS A 25 18.91 27.14 1.62
N VAL A 26 17.62 26.83 1.75
CA VAL A 26 16.64 27.66 2.47
C VAL A 26 16.71 27.48 4.00
N LYS A 27 17.28 26.38 4.53
CA LYS A 27 17.22 26.06 5.97
C LYS A 27 18.56 25.92 6.71
N ARG A 28 19.66 25.50 6.07
CA ARG A 28 20.96 25.26 6.74
C ARG A 28 22.16 25.47 5.78
N PRO A 29 22.76 26.68 5.71
CA PRO A 29 23.79 27.01 4.71
C PRO A 29 25.13 26.28 4.89
N GLU A 30 25.46 25.83 6.10
CA GLU A 30 26.74 25.15 6.41
C GLU A 30 26.86 23.73 5.83
N LEU A 31 25.74 23.01 5.70
CA LEU A 31 25.70 21.61 5.22
C LEU A 31 25.52 21.51 3.70
N GLY A 32 25.10 22.59 3.04
CA GLY A 32 24.86 22.60 1.58
C GLY A 32 26.13 22.42 0.75
N LYS A 33 27.28 22.90 1.25
CA LYS A 33 28.58 22.82 0.54
C LYS A 33 29.09 21.38 0.41
N TYR A 34 28.99 20.59 1.48
CA TYR A 34 29.41 19.18 1.47
C TYR A 34 28.48 18.31 0.61
N LEU A 35 27.18 18.61 0.61
CA LEU A 35 26.19 17.89 -0.19
C LEU A 35 26.36 18.16 -1.69
N LEU A 36 26.71 19.40 -2.07
CA LEU A 36 27.07 19.76 -3.44
C LEU A 36 28.33 19.06 -3.92
N LEU A 37 29.39 19.04 -3.10
CA LEU A 37 30.63 18.35 -3.45
C LEU A 37 30.35 16.85 -3.65
N ALA A 38 29.55 16.24 -2.77
CA ALA A 38 29.14 14.85 -2.91
C ALA A 38 28.33 14.61 -4.20
N ALA A 39 27.39 15.49 -4.56
CA ALA A 39 26.61 15.38 -5.80
C ALA A 39 27.48 15.55 -7.06
N LEU A 40 28.44 16.47 -7.03
CA LEU A 40 29.38 16.71 -8.13
C LEU A 40 30.34 15.52 -8.33
N VAL A 41 30.87 14.99 -7.23
CA VAL A 41 31.73 13.80 -7.23
C VAL A 41 30.97 12.56 -7.68
N LEU A 42 29.74 12.33 -7.19
CA LEU A 42 28.89 11.24 -7.67
C LEU A 42 28.52 11.39 -9.15
N GLY A 43 28.21 12.60 -9.61
CA GLY A 43 27.91 12.88 -11.01
C GLY A 43 29.11 12.60 -11.92
N LEU A 44 30.30 13.07 -11.54
CA LEU A 44 31.54 12.79 -12.26
C LEU A 44 31.86 11.29 -12.27
N ILE A 45 31.79 10.61 -11.12
CA ILE A 45 32.05 9.16 -11.04
C ILE A 45 31.05 8.38 -11.89
N GLY A 46 29.77 8.79 -11.91
CA GLY A 46 28.74 8.16 -12.73
C GLY A 46 28.98 8.29 -14.24
N VAL A 47 29.53 9.42 -14.69
CA VAL A 47 29.85 9.65 -16.11
C VAL A 47 31.13 8.91 -16.54
N PHE A 48 32.17 8.93 -15.70
CA PHE A 48 33.46 8.35 -16.05
C PHE A 48 33.55 6.84 -15.80
N MET A 49 32.77 6.28 -14.85
CA MET A 49 32.91 4.89 -14.44
C MET A 49 31.56 4.13 -14.49
N PRO A 50 31.20 3.58 -15.67
CA PRO A 50 29.89 2.94 -15.89
C PRO A 50 29.66 1.68 -15.03
N TRP A 51 30.73 1.04 -14.54
CA TRP A 51 30.63 -0.12 -13.65
C TRP A 51 30.03 0.23 -12.27
N VAL A 52 30.38 1.40 -11.72
CA VAL A 52 29.82 1.88 -10.45
C VAL A 52 28.36 2.29 -10.63
N ALA A 53 28.06 2.94 -11.75
CA ALA A 53 26.70 3.32 -12.12
C ALA A 53 25.76 2.10 -12.21
N ASP A 54 26.25 0.98 -12.73
CA ASP A 54 25.47 -0.27 -12.80
C ASP A 54 25.12 -0.80 -11.40
N LYS A 55 26.09 -0.82 -10.47
CA LYS A 55 25.82 -1.24 -9.08
C LYS A 55 24.82 -0.33 -8.36
N ILE A 56 24.94 0.99 -8.56
CA ILE A 56 23.99 1.96 -7.99
C ILE A 56 22.60 1.74 -8.58
N HIS A 57 22.49 1.57 -9.90
CA HIS A 57 21.22 1.30 -10.57
C HIS A 57 20.57 0.02 -10.04
N ILE A 58 21.32 -1.07 -9.87
CA ILE A 58 20.80 -2.32 -9.30
C ILE A 58 20.29 -2.10 -7.87
N GLY A 59 21.03 -1.36 -7.04
CA GLY A 59 20.59 -0.99 -5.69
C GLY A 59 19.30 -0.17 -5.70
N TRP A 60 19.22 0.82 -6.57
CA TRP A 60 18.04 1.66 -6.75
C TRP A 60 16.82 0.87 -7.23
N MET A 61 17.01 -0.04 -8.19
CA MET A 61 15.94 -0.90 -8.70
C MET A 61 15.44 -1.88 -7.63
N LYS A 62 16.32 -2.39 -6.75
CA LYS A 62 15.89 -3.19 -5.59
C LYS A 62 14.99 -2.38 -4.66
N LEU A 63 15.35 -1.12 -4.37
CA LEU A 63 14.50 -0.24 -3.57
C LEU A 63 13.14 0.01 -4.25
N ALA A 64 13.14 0.30 -5.56
CA ALA A 64 11.92 0.48 -6.32
C ALA A 64 11.02 -0.77 -6.29
N HIS A 65 11.62 -1.97 -6.34
CA HIS A 65 10.88 -3.22 -6.26
C HIS A 65 10.23 -3.41 -4.88
N VAL A 66 10.96 -3.13 -3.80
CA VAL A 66 10.41 -3.17 -2.43
C VAL A 66 9.29 -2.16 -2.26
N MET A 67 9.47 -0.94 -2.78
CA MET A 67 8.43 0.10 -2.78
C MET A 67 7.18 -0.36 -3.54
N GLY A 68 7.34 -0.99 -4.70
CA GLY A 68 6.22 -1.56 -5.45
C GLY A 68 5.48 -2.65 -4.68
N TRP A 69 6.22 -3.53 -4.00
CA TRP A 69 5.62 -4.57 -3.15
C TRP A 69 4.83 -4.00 -1.98
N VAL A 70 5.35 -2.97 -1.32
CA VAL A 70 4.62 -2.25 -0.25
C VAL A 70 3.39 -1.55 -0.81
N MET A 71 3.53 -0.83 -1.93
CA MET A 71 2.42 -0.09 -2.55
C MET A 71 1.28 -0.99 -2.97
N SER A 72 1.57 -2.21 -3.44
CA SER A 72 0.55 -3.21 -3.76
C SER A 72 -0.38 -3.47 -2.56
N LYS A 73 0.19 -3.62 -1.36
CA LYS A 73 -0.56 -3.83 -0.13
C LYS A 73 -1.28 -2.56 0.34
N VAL A 74 -0.63 -1.41 0.20
CA VAL A 74 -1.20 -0.10 0.57
C VAL A 74 -2.44 0.18 -0.27
N ILE A 75 -2.38 -0.02 -1.59
CA ILE A 75 -3.53 0.20 -2.50
C ILE A 75 -4.68 -0.71 -2.10
N LEU A 76 -4.44 -2.00 -1.89
CA LEU A 76 -5.49 -2.93 -1.48
C LEU A 76 -6.13 -2.52 -0.15
N THR A 77 -5.30 -2.13 0.83
CA THR A 77 -5.76 -1.68 2.15
C THR A 77 -6.55 -0.38 2.03
N ALA A 78 -6.09 0.57 1.22
CA ALA A 78 -6.78 1.82 0.97
C ALA A 78 -8.15 1.58 0.33
N VAL A 79 -8.23 0.70 -0.68
CA VAL A 79 -9.52 0.33 -1.30
C VAL A 79 -10.45 -0.32 -0.27
N PHE A 80 -9.95 -1.23 0.56
CA PHE A 80 -10.74 -1.83 1.63
C PHE A 80 -11.27 -0.79 2.62
N VAL A 81 -10.43 0.14 3.06
CA VAL A 81 -10.79 1.17 4.03
C VAL A 81 -11.73 2.23 3.45
N VAL A 82 -11.53 2.63 2.19
CA VAL A 82 -12.29 3.72 1.55
C VAL A 82 -13.62 3.23 0.97
N PHE A 83 -13.73 1.97 0.55
CA PHE A 83 -14.95 1.45 -0.06
C PHE A 83 -15.66 0.42 0.83
N LEU A 84 -14.99 -0.68 1.16
CA LEU A 84 -15.62 -1.82 1.86
C LEU A 84 -16.01 -1.47 3.30
N LEU A 85 -15.13 -0.79 4.04
CA LEU A 85 -15.38 -0.39 5.42
C LEU A 85 -16.59 0.56 5.56
N PRO A 86 -16.68 1.69 4.84
CA PRO A 86 -17.85 2.55 4.93
C PRO A 86 -19.10 1.86 4.42
N MET A 87 -19.01 1.00 3.40
CA MET A 87 -20.15 0.22 2.93
C MET A 87 -20.68 -0.72 4.03
N ALA A 88 -19.79 -1.39 4.77
CA ALA A 88 -20.17 -2.24 5.90
C ALA A 88 -20.79 -1.42 7.05
N TYR A 89 -20.26 -0.22 7.34
CA TYR A 89 -20.86 0.68 8.33
C TYR A 89 -22.24 1.18 7.90
N LEU A 90 -22.42 1.56 6.63
CA LEU A 90 -23.71 1.94 6.08
C LEU A 90 -24.71 0.79 6.17
N MET A 91 -24.31 -0.43 5.79
CA MET A 91 -25.15 -1.61 5.97
C MET A 91 -25.47 -1.91 7.43
N ARG A 92 -24.55 -1.63 8.36
CA ARG A 92 -24.83 -1.80 9.81
C ARG A 92 -25.76 -0.74 10.37
N ALA A 93 -25.67 0.50 9.87
CA ALA A 93 -26.52 1.60 10.29
C ALA A 93 -27.94 1.52 9.70
N PHE A 94 -28.06 1.15 8.42
CA PHE A 94 -29.33 1.13 7.68
C PHE A 94 -29.90 -0.28 7.45
N GLY A 95 -29.09 -1.33 7.61
CA GLY A 95 -29.52 -2.70 7.39
C GLY A 95 -30.42 -3.20 8.50
N LYS A 96 -31.47 -3.93 8.12
CA LYS A 96 -32.33 -4.63 9.06
C LYS A 96 -31.51 -5.69 9.82
N LYS A 97 -31.58 -5.67 11.15
CA LYS A 97 -31.10 -6.80 11.97
C LYS A 97 -31.98 -8.02 11.66
N ASN A 98 -31.58 -8.80 10.66
CA ASN A 98 -32.32 -10.00 10.23
C ASN A 98 -32.32 -11.10 11.30
N VAL A 99 -31.37 -11.05 12.23
CA VAL A 99 -31.42 -11.86 13.45
C VAL A 99 -32.32 -11.16 14.44
N LYS A 100 -33.54 -11.68 14.62
CA LYS A 100 -34.42 -11.34 15.75
C LYS A 100 -33.72 -11.80 17.03
N LEU A 101 -32.79 -11.00 17.55
CA LEU A 101 -32.30 -11.09 18.92
C LEU A 101 -33.49 -10.76 19.83
N LYS A 102 -34.28 -11.79 20.19
CA LYS A 102 -35.33 -11.64 21.20
C LYS A 102 -34.62 -11.26 22.51
N ALA A 103 -34.84 -10.03 22.98
CA ALA A 103 -34.37 -9.65 24.31
C ALA A 103 -35.04 -10.57 25.35
N GLY A 104 -34.25 -11.36 26.08
CA GLY A 104 -34.72 -12.25 27.14
C GLY A 104 -35.15 -13.66 26.72
N GLY A 105 -34.90 -14.10 25.47
CA GLY A 105 -35.15 -15.49 25.06
C GLY A 105 -33.93 -16.39 25.24
N THR A 106 -34.11 -17.58 25.82
CA THR A 106 -33.04 -18.59 25.99
C THR A 106 -32.63 -19.29 24.68
N SER A 107 -33.45 -19.19 23.64
CA SER A 107 -33.27 -19.91 22.37
C SER A 107 -33.86 -19.16 21.17
N TYR A 108 -33.24 -19.32 20.00
CA TYR A 108 -33.76 -18.87 18.71
C TYR A 108 -34.74 -19.85 18.07
N TYR A 109 -34.83 -21.08 18.60
CA TYR A 109 -35.75 -22.09 18.12
C TYR A 109 -37.19 -21.69 18.47
N GLN A 110 -38.10 -21.83 17.51
CA GLN A 110 -39.53 -21.75 17.77
C GLN A 110 -40.01 -23.13 18.20
N GLU A 111 -40.62 -23.23 19.38
CA GLU A 111 -41.28 -24.45 19.81
C GLU A 111 -42.47 -24.74 18.89
N ARG A 112 -42.37 -25.83 18.12
CA ARG A 112 -43.45 -26.34 17.28
C ARG A 112 -44.22 -27.40 18.07
N ASN A 113 -45.24 -26.97 18.82
CA ASN A 113 -46.17 -27.87 19.49
C ASN A 113 -47.30 -28.27 18.52
N PHE A 114 -47.03 -29.21 17.62
CA PHE A 114 -48.07 -29.86 16.80
C PHE A 114 -48.04 -31.38 17.02
N LEU A 115 -49.21 -32.01 16.93
CA LEU A 115 -49.33 -33.46 16.95
C LEU A 115 -48.83 -33.99 15.60
N TYR A 116 -47.83 -34.88 15.63
CA TYR A 116 -47.28 -35.48 14.42
C TYR A 116 -48.35 -36.30 13.71
N ASP A 117 -48.65 -35.92 12.47
CA ASP A 117 -49.50 -36.69 11.56
C ASP A 117 -48.64 -37.40 10.52
N LYS A 118 -49.19 -38.41 9.86
CA LYS A 118 -48.50 -39.25 8.89
C LYS A 118 -47.91 -38.43 7.74
N ASP A 119 -48.63 -37.41 7.28
CA ASP A 119 -48.16 -36.44 6.27
C ASP A 119 -46.93 -35.63 6.73
N SER A 120 -46.77 -35.41 8.03
CA SER A 120 -45.60 -34.69 8.58
C SER A 120 -44.32 -35.53 8.56
N LEU A 121 -44.44 -36.86 8.41
CA LEU A 121 -43.29 -37.77 8.28
C LEU A 121 -42.86 -37.95 6.82
N GLU A 122 -43.75 -37.68 5.86
CA GLU A 122 -43.42 -37.71 4.44
C GLU A 122 -42.70 -36.43 3.98
N HIS A 123 -42.95 -35.30 4.66
CA HIS A 123 -42.30 -34.01 4.37
C HIS A 123 -41.66 -33.40 5.63
N VAL A 124 -40.40 -33.78 5.86
CA VAL A 124 -39.61 -33.44 7.05
C VAL A 124 -38.92 -32.06 7.02
N TRP A 125 -38.91 -31.37 5.88
CA TRP A 125 -38.29 -30.05 5.67
C TRP A 125 -39.32 -28.97 5.33
#